data_AF-A0A8B8ZII5-F1
#
_entry.id   AF-A0A8B8ZII5-F1
#
_cell.length_a   1.000
_cell.length_b   1.000
_cell.length_c   1.000
_cell.angle_alpha   90.00
_cell.angle_beta   90.00
_cell.angle_gamma   90.00
#
_symmetry.space_group_name_H-M   'P 1'
#
loop_
_entity.id
_entity.type
_entity.pdbx_description
1 polymer ?
#
loop_
_entity_poly.entity_id
_entity_poly.type
_entity_poly.pdbx_seq_one_letter_code
_entity_poly.pdbx_strand_id
1 'polypeptide(L)'
;MIEILIIMNLSRIWRGHQVYQQVCASCHSMSLISYRDLVGVAYTEEETKAMAAEVEVVDGPNGEGEMFTRPGKLSDRFPQPYPNEQAARFANGGAYPPDLSIITKARHNGQNYVFALLTGYRDPPAGVLIPDTSNARIDDDDGAESRP
;
A
#
# COMPACT_ATOMS: atom_id res chain seq x y z
N MET A 1 2.19 -16.54 30.94
CA MET A 1 3.06 -15.92 29.89
C MET A 1 3.30 -16.85 28.69
N ILE A 2 2.31 -17.68 28.31
CA ILE A 2 2.45 -18.62 27.17
C ILE A 2 1.72 -18.09 25.90
N GLU A 3 1.10 -16.91 25.96
CA GLU A 3 0.39 -16.29 24.81
C GLU A 3 1.17 -15.17 24.10
N ILE A 4 2.49 -15.29 23.95
CA ILE A 4 3.28 -14.40 23.08
C ILE A 4 4.02 -15.25 22.04
N LEU A 5 3.29 -16.15 21.40
CA LEU A 5 3.73 -16.80 20.18
C LEU A 5 2.61 -16.69 19.13
N ILE A 6 2.04 -15.50 18.97
CA ILE A 6 1.30 -15.16 17.75
C ILE A 6 2.37 -14.96 16.66
N ILE A 7 2.85 -16.08 16.13
CA ILE A 7 3.60 -16.08 14.88
C ILE A 7 2.63 -15.55 13.83
N MET A 8 3.03 -14.48 13.15
CA MET A 8 2.27 -13.89 12.05
C MET A 8 1.84 -15.00 11.10
N ASN A 9 0.55 -15.14 10.84
CA ASN A 9 0.04 -16.23 10.01
C ASN A 9 0.45 -15.99 8.54
N LEU A 10 1.44 -16.73 8.05
CA LEU A 10 2.04 -16.52 6.72
C LEU A 10 1.00 -16.60 5.59
N SER A 11 -0.02 -17.47 5.71
CA SER A 11 -1.12 -17.57 4.74
C SER A 11 -2.00 -16.31 4.69
N ARG A 12 -2.06 -15.54 5.78
CA ARG A 12 -2.76 -14.25 5.83
C ARG A 12 -1.91 -13.14 5.19
N ILE A 13 -0.59 -13.18 5.34
CA ILE A 13 0.32 -12.24 4.67
C ILE A 13 0.26 -12.43 3.16
N TRP A 14 0.33 -13.66 2.67
CA TRP A 14 0.22 -13.96 1.24
C TRP A 14 -1.06 -13.39 0.62
N ARG A 15 -2.22 -13.64 1.24
CA ARG A 15 -3.49 -13.04 0.78
C ARG A 15 -3.52 -11.52 0.91
N GLY A 16 -2.98 -10.98 2.00
CA GLY A 16 -2.91 -9.53 2.20
C GLY A 16 -2.06 -8.86 1.13
N HIS A 17 -0.94 -9.47 0.75
CA HIS A 17 -0.10 -9.00 -0.35
C HIS A 17 -0.84 -9.06 -1.70
N GLN A 18 -1.60 -10.12 -1.98
CA GLN A 18 -2.43 -10.19 -3.19
C GLN A 18 -3.47 -9.07 -3.25
N VAL A 19 -4.16 -8.78 -2.14
CA VAL A 19 -5.11 -7.66 -2.07
C VAL A 19 -4.39 -6.33 -2.33
N TYR A 20 -3.21 -6.12 -1.74
CA TYR A 20 -2.40 -4.94 -2.02
C TYR A 20 -2.08 -4.82 -3.52
N GLN A 21 -1.56 -5.87 -4.15
CA GLN A 21 -1.20 -5.86 -5.57
C GLN A 21 -2.41 -5.59 -6.47
N GLN A 22 -3.58 -6.17 -6.17
CA GLN A 22 -4.75 -6.09 -7.04
C GLN A 22 -5.60 -4.84 -6.83
N VAL A 23 -5.59 -4.26 -5.62
CA VAL A 23 -6.51 -3.18 -5.25
C VAL A 23 -5.79 -1.89 -4.90
N CYS A 24 -4.66 -1.98 -4.20
CA CYS A 24 -4.03 -0.82 -3.57
C CYS A 24 -2.84 -0.27 -4.38
N ALA A 25 -2.08 -1.13 -5.05
CA ALA A 25 -0.80 -0.80 -5.68
C ALA A 25 -0.92 0.19 -6.85
N SER A 26 -2.13 0.40 -7.38
CA SER A 26 -2.41 1.42 -8.40
C SER A 26 -2.40 2.85 -7.87
N CYS A 27 -2.63 3.04 -6.57
CA CYS A 27 -2.72 4.36 -5.94
C CYS A 27 -1.73 4.54 -4.78
N HIS A 28 -1.47 3.49 -4.02
CA HIS A 28 -0.61 3.54 -2.84
C HIS A 28 0.76 2.92 -3.11
N SER A 29 1.81 3.62 -2.68
CA SER A 29 3.15 3.08 -2.64
C SER A 29 3.40 2.22 -1.41
N MET A 30 4.43 1.38 -1.48
CA MET A 30 5.03 0.69 -0.34
C MET A 30 6.56 0.71 -0.49
N SER A 31 7.11 1.92 -0.48
CA SER A 31 8.49 2.24 -0.87
C SER A 31 9.58 1.63 0.02
N LEU A 32 9.26 1.20 1.25
CA LEU A 32 10.25 0.64 2.17
C LEU A 32 10.33 -0.89 2.12
N ILE A 33 9.56 -1.54 1.24
CA ILE A 33 9.56 -3.00 1.07
C ILE A 33 10.20 -3.37 -0.27
N SER A 34 11.16 -4.31 -0.21
CA SER A 34 11.76 -4.95 -1.38
C SER A 34 11.14 -6.33 -1.61
N TYR A 35 11.22 -6.83 -2.84
CA TYR A 35 10.76 -8.18 -3.17
C TYR A 35 11.41 -9.25 -2.27
N ARG A 36 12.71 -9.14 -1.99
CA ARG A 36 13.45 -10.04 -1.08
C ARG A 36 12.85 -10.15 0.32
N ASP A 37 12.11 -9.14 0.78
CA ASP A 37 11.49 -9.14 2.11
C ASP A 37 10.27 -10.09 2.17
N LEU A 38 9.77 -10.55 1.01
CA LEU A 38 8.69 -11.53 0.91
C LEU A 38 9.17 -12.99 0.99
N VAL A 39 10.45 -13.24 0.70
CA VAL A 39 11.03 -14.60 0.60
C VAL A 39 11.03 -15.27 1.97
N GLY A 40 10.46 -16.47 2.05
CA GLY A 40 10.32 -17.23 3.30
C GLY A 40 9.30 -16.65 4.27
N VAL A 41 8.63 -15.55 3.91
CA VAL A 41 7.54 -14.94 4.68
C VAL A 41 6.20 -15.23 4.03
N ALA A 42 6.02 -14.86 2.77
CA ALA A 42 4.78 -15.05 2.04
C ALA A 42 4.94 -15.93 0.80
N TYR A 43 6.15 -16.00 0.24
CA TYR A 43 6.44 -16.68 -1.01
C TYR A 43 7.79 -17.40 -0.94
N THR A 44 8.00 -18.36 -1.84
CA THR A 44 9.32 -18.94 -2.12
C THR A 44 10.22 -17.94 -2.85
N GLU A 45 11.52 -18.21 -2.91
CA GLU A 45 12.46 -17.36 -3.66
C GLU A 45 12.12 -17.36 -5.15
N GLU A 46 11.81 -18.53 -5.70
CA GLU A 46 11.46 -18.72 -7.10
C GLU A 46 10.19 -17.95 -7.49
N GLU A 47 9.13 -18.06 -6.70
CA GLU A 47 7.89 -17.31 -6.92
C GLU A 47 8.12 -15.80 -6.83
N THR A 48 8.88 -15.35 -5.83
CA THR A 48 9.17 -13.93 -5.65
C THR A 48 10.04 -13.38 -6.79
N LYS A 49 10.98 -14.18 -7.29
CA LYS A 49 11.83 -13.80 -8.41
C LYS A 49 11.03 -13.72 -9.71
N ALA A 50 10.10 -14.65 -9.93
CA ALA A 50 9.18 -14.59 -11.05
C ALA A 50 8.32 -13.31 -10.99
N MET A 51 7.74 -13.01 -9.82
CA MET A 51 6.93 -11.82 -9.59
C MET A 51 7.72 -10.51 -9.79
N ALA A 52 8.95 -10.44 -9.28
CA ALA A 52 9.79 -9.26 -9.47
C ALA A 52 10.11 -9.02 -10.95
N ALA A 53 10.30 -10.09 -11.73
CA ALA A 53 10.60 -10.02 -13.15
C ALA A 53 9.42 -9.57 -14.02
N GLU A 54 8.19 -9.57 -13.51
CA GLU A 54 7.01 -9.05 -14.22
C GLU A 54 7.01 -7.50 -14.30
N VAL A 55 7.84 -6.84 -13.49
CA VAL A 55 7.92 -5.38 -13.43
C VAL A 55 9.18 -4.89 -14.13
N GLU A 56 9.01 -3.90 -15.00
CA GLU A 56 10.11 -3.17 -15.63
C GLU A 56 10.68 -2.12 -14.67
N VAL A 57 12.00 -2.15 -14.46
CA VAL A 57 12.74 -1.25 -13.58
C VAL A 57 13.76 -0.49 -14.41
N VAL A 58 13.78 0.84 -14.27
CA VAL A 58 14.80 1.70 -14.87
C VAL A 58 16.11 1.57 -14.07
N ASP A 59 17.23 1.33 -14.77
CA ASP A 59 18.57 1.16 -14.22
C ASP A 59 19.61 1.88 -15.10
N GLY A 60 20.85 1.96 -14.65
CA GLY A 60 21.96 2.61 -15.35
C GLY A 60 22.61 3.76 -14.57
N PRO A 61 23.45 4.56 -15.23
CA PRO A 61 23.71 4.56 -16.68
C PRO A 61 24.55 3.36 -17.16
N ASN A 62 24.40 3.01 -18.45
CA ASN A 62 25.25 2.05 -19.15
C ASN A 62 26.60 2.67 -19.58
N GLY A 63 27.42 1.93 -20.33
CA GLY A 63 28.73 2.41 -20.82
C GLY A 63 28.67 3.61 -21.76
N GLU A 64 27.50 3.92 -22.32
CA GLU A 64 27.24 5.06 -23.20
C GLU A 64 26.63 6.26 -22.44
N GLY A 65 26.39 6.13 -21.14
CA GLY A 65 25.77 7.16 -20.31
C GLY A 65 24.23 7.13 -20.32
N GLU A 66 23.61 6.11 -20.94
CA GLU A 66 22.16 6.02 -21.10
C GLU A 66 21.51 5.17 -20.01
N MET A 67 20.31 5.58 -19.56
CA MET A 67 19.46 4.76 -18.69
C MET A 67 18.75 3.70 -19.52
N PHE A 68 18.55 2.51 -18.97
CA PHE A 68 17.88 1.40 -19.64
C PHE A 68 16.83 0.76 -18.72
N THR A 69 15.89 -0.01 -19.30
CA THR A 69 14.94 -0.82 -18.52
C THR A 69 15.37 -2.27 -18.47
N ARG A 70 15.07 -2.92 -17.36
CA ARG A 70 15.27 -4.36 -17.19
C ARG A 70 14.14 -4.96 -16.37
N PRO A 71 13.94 -6.29 -16.47
CA PRO A 71 13.14 -7.01 -15.49
C PRO A 71 13.64 -6.77 -14.06
N GLY A 72 12.70 -6.66 -13.12
CA GLY A 72 12.99 -6.51 -11.71
C GLY A 72 13.73 -7.71 -11.12
N LYS A 73 14.46 -7.45 -10.04
CA LYS A 73 15.18 -8.45 -9.24
C LYS A 73 14.75 -8.36 -7.78
N LEU A 74 15.07 -9.39 -6.99
CA LEU A 74 14.67 -9.48 -5.59
C LEU A 74 15.09 -8.26 -4.73
N SER A 75 16.20 -7.60 -5.05
CA SER A 75 16.64 -6.43 -4.29
C SER A 75 15.82 -5.16 -4.59
N ASP A 76 15.11 -5.11 -5.72
CA ASP A 76 14.35 -3.94 -6.11
C ASP A 76 13.16 -3.72 -5.15
N ARG A 77 12.79 -2.45 -4.99
CA ARG A 77 11.60 -2.02 -4.23
C ARG A 77 10.34 -2.28 -5.04
N PHE A 78 9.20 -2.29 -4.37
CA PHE A 78 7.93 -2.26 -5.08
C PHE A 78 7.80 -0.99 -5.95
N PRO A 79 7.20 -1.10 -7.13
CA PRO A 79 7.05 0.01 -8.05
C PRO A 79 6.21 1.12 -7.41
N GLN A 80 6.56 2.37 -7.72
CA GLN A 80 5.76 3.52 -7.32
C GLN A 80 4.62 3.71 -8.32
N PRO A 81 3.37 3.93 -7.88
CA PRO A 81 2.24 4.17 -8.79
C PRO A 81 2.36 5.50 -9.54
N TYR A 82 3.09 6.46 -8.96
CA TYR A 82 3.28 7.79 -9.50
C TYR A 82 4.75 8.21 -9.47
N PRO A 83 5.22 9.02 -10.43
CA PRO A 83 6.60 9.49 -10.47
C PRO A 83 6.92 10.53 -9.39
N ASN A 84 5.91 11.23 -8.86
CA ASN A 84 6.04 12.24 -7.81
C ASN A 84 4.68 12.55 -7.15
N GLU A 85 4.72 13.31 -6.06
CA GLU A 85 3.53 13.73 -5.31
C GLU A 85 2.55 14.56 -6.14
N GLN A 86 3.04 15.46 -7.02
CA GLN A 86 2.16 16.31 -7.83
C GLN A 86 1.32 15.46 -8.81
N ALA A 87 1.93 14.46 -9.44
CA ALA A 87 1.23 13.51 -10.31
C ALA A 87 0.20 12.69 -9.52
N ALA A 88 0.55 12.25 -8.31
CA ALA A 88 -0.36 11.52 -7.44
C ALA A 88 -1.58 12.37 -7.06
N ARG A 89 -1.38 13.62 -6.64
CA ARG A 89 -2.48 14.54 -6.32
C ARG A 89 -3.36 14.84 -7.51
N PHE A 90 -2.76 15.08 -8.67
CA PHE A 90 -3.50 15.33 -9.90
C PHE A 90 -4.42 14.15 -10.26
N ALA A 91 -3.90 12.92 -10.17
CA ALA A 91 -4.67 11.71 -10.47
C ALA A 91 -5.78 11.41 -9.45
N ASN A 92 -5.69 11.93 -8.23
CA ASN A 92 -6.58 11.61 -7.11
C ASN A 92 -7.37 12.85 -6.60
N GLY A 93 -7.73 13.78 -7.49
CA GLY A 93 -8.61 14.91 -7.15
C GLY A 93 -8.03 15.88 -6.11
N GLY A 94 -6.70 15.99 -6.02
CA GLY A 94 -5.95 16.83 -5.07
C GLY A 94 -5.46 16.08 -3.83
N ALA A 95 -6.04 14.93 -3.50
CA ALA A 95 -5.61 14.11 -2.37
C ALA A 95 -4.33 13.35 -2.69
N TYR A 96 -3.47 13.14 -1.69
CA TYR A 96 -2.24 12.36 -1.84
C TYR A 96 -2.38 11.01 -1.13
N PRO A 97 -2.41 9.88 -1.87
CA PRO A 97 -2.45 8.57 -1.25
C PRO A 97 -1.19 8.33 -0.40
N PRO A 98 -1.31 8.06 0.90
CA PRO A 98 -0.15 7.84 1.77
C PRO A 98 0.57 6.54 1.42
N ASP A 99 1.89 6.53 1.61
CA ASP A 99 2.69 5.30 1.57
C ASP A 99 2.27 4.33 2.68
N LEU A 100 2.09 3.05 2.31
CA LEU A 100 1.53 2.04 3.21
C LEU A 100 2.59 1.26 4.00
N SER A 101 3.89 1.48 3.77
CA SER A 101 4.96 0.67 4.37
C SER A 101 4.91 0.64 5.91
N ILE A 102 4.46 1.75 6.52
CA ILE A 102 4.37 1.90 7.97
C ILE A 102 3.01 2.42 8.45
N ILE A 103 1.96 2.30 7.63
CA ILE A 103 0.67 2.96 7.91
C ILE A 103 0.04 2.52 9.24
N THR A 104 0.22 1.24 9.62
CA THR A 104 -0.27 0.68 10.89
C THR A 104 0.51 1.17 12.11
N LYS A 105 1.69 1.75 11.91
CA LYS A 105 2.47 2.44 12.96
C LYS A 105 2.27 3.95 12.94
N ALA A 106 1.95 4.51 11.78
CA ALA A 106 1.76 5.94 11.56
C ALA A 106 0.34 6.44 11.89
N ARG A 107 -0.56 5.56 12.34
CA ARG A 107 -1.94 5.90 12.73
C ARG A 107 -2.23 5.42 14.15
N HIS A 108 -2.98 6.22 14.90
CA HIS A 108 -3.47 5.83 16.22
C HIS A 108 -4.29 4.54 16.12
N ASN A 109 -4.19 3.67 17.12
CA ASN A 109 -4.84 2.34 17.14
C ASN A 109 -4.46 1.41 15.95
N GLY A 110 -3.45 1.80 15.15
CA GLY A 110 -2.76 0.99 14.15
C GLY A 110 -3.64 0.09 13.28
N GLN A 111 -3.49 -1.23 13.44
CA GLN A 111 -4.21 -2.22 12.64
C GLN A 111 -5.73 -2.13 12.81
N ASN A 112 -6.22 -1.83 14.01
CA ASN A 112 -7.65 -1.68 14.29
C ASN A 112 -8.22 -0.50 13.52
N TYR A 113 -7.48 0.62 13.48
CA TYR A 113 -7.86 1.80 12.68
C TYR A 113 -7.95 1.44 11.19
N VAL A 114 -6.94 0.76 10.62
CA VAL A 114 -6.95 0.40 9.19
C VAL A 114 -8.10 -0.57 8.87
N PHE A 115 -8.35 -1.57 9.73
CA PHE A 115 -9.45 -2.51 9.53
C PHE A 115 -10.81 -1.81 9.57
N ALA A 116 -11.02 -0.97 10.59
CA ALA A 116 -12.24 -0.18 10.70
C ALA A 116 -12.38 0.78 9.52
N LEU A 117 -11.29 1.39 9.05
CA LEU A 117 -11.25 2.27 7.87
C LEU A 117 -11.81 1.57 6.64
N LEU A 118 -11.29 0.39 6.31
CA LEU A 118 -11.66 -0.35 5.11
C LEU A 118 -13.08 -0.95 5.16
N THR A 119 -13.63 -1.20 6.35
CA THR A 119 -14.92 -1.89 6.52
C THR A 119 -16.05 -0.98 7.00
N GLY A 120 -15.76 0.29 7.33
CA GLY A 120 -16.71 1.21 7.97
C GLY A 120 -17.35 2.26 7.05
N TYR A 121 -17.17 2.17 5.73
CA TYR A 121 -17.87 3.05 4.79
C TYR A 121 -19.37 2.74 4.79
N ARG A 122 -20.19 3.79 4.98
CA ARG A 122 -21.66 3.73 5.04
C ARG A 122 -22.25 5.04 4.55
N ASP A 123 -23.54 5.05 4.24
CA ASP A 123 -24.23 6.26 3.85
C ASP A 123 -24.09 7.35 4.92
N PRO A 124 -23.93 8.62 4.53
CA PRO A 124 -23.84 9.72 5.48
C PRO A 124 -25.13 9.81 6.31
N PRO A 125 -25.04 10.16 7.60
CA PRO A 125 -26.22 10.29 8.43
C PRO A 125 -27.05 11.49 7.96
N ALA A 126 -28.34 11.49 8.31
CA ALA A 126 -29.28 12.51 7.85
C ALA A 126 -28.76 13.93 8.18
N GLY A 127 -28.76 14.81 7.17
CA GLY A 127 -28.31 16.19 7.31
C GLY A 127 -26.80 16.43 7.10
N VAL A 128 -26.00 15.37 6.91
CA VAL A 128 -24.58 15.52 6.55
C VAL A 128 -24.43 15.59 5.03
N LEU A 129 -23.93 16.72 4.54
CA LEU A 129 -23.57 16.92 3.14
C LEU A 129 -22.09 16.57 2.93
N ILE A 130 -21.82 15.73 1.93
CA ILE A 130 -20.47 15.32 1.56
C ILE A 130 -20.11 15.96 0.21
N PRO A 131 -18.92 16.56 0.06
CA PRO A 131 -18.46 17.05 -1.24
C PRO A 131 -18.45 15.93 -2.29
N ASP A 132 -18.76 16.24 -3.54
CA ASP A 132 -18.86 15.24 -4.63
C ASP A 132 -17.60 14.38 -4.83
N THR A 133 -16.43 14.86 -4.39
CA THR A 133 -15.15 14.16 -4.48
C THR A 133 -14.80 13.34 -3.23
N SER A 134 -15.70 13.27 -2.24
CA SER A 134 -15.47 12.68 -0.94
C SER A 134 -16.48 11.56 -0.64
N ASN A 135 -16.07 10.62 0.21
CA ASN A 135 -16.91 9.49 0.64
C ASN A 135 -17.20 9.58 2.14
N ALA A 136 -18.36 9.09 2.55
CA ALA A 136 -18.79 9.09 3.94
C ALA A 136 -18.13 7.96 4.75
N ARG A 137 -17.48 8.35 5.83
CA ARG A 137 -17.14 7.47 6.94
C ARG A 137 -17.70 8.11 8.21
N ILE A 138 -18.39 7.31 9.01
CA ILE A 138 -18.83 7.75 10.34
C ILE A 138 -17.96 7.00 11.33
N ASP A 139 -17.07 7.72 12.01
CA ASP A 139 -16.32 7.18 13.14
C ASP A 139 -17.29 7.06 14.34
N ASP A 140 -17.49 5.84 14.84
CA ASP A 140 -18.39 5.58 15.97
C ASP A 140 -17.86 6.15 17.31
N ASP A 141 -16.61 6.63 17.35
CA ASP A 141 -15.91 7.00 18.59
C ASP A 141 -15.45 8.48 18.64
N ASP A 142 -15.44 9.19 17.51
CA ASP A 142 -15.04 10.60 17.43
C ASP A 142 -16.01 11.33 16.49
N GLY A 143 -16.85 12.20 17.06
CA GLY A 143 -17.88 12.93 16.30
C GLY A 143 -17.36 13.46 14.96
N ALA A 144 -18.06 13.11 13.88
CA ALA A 144 -17.85 13.47 12.48
C ALA A 144 -16.72 14.50 12.24
N GLU A 145 -15.47 14.05 12.19
CA GLU A 145 -14.37 14.92 11.77
C GLU A 145 -14.12 14.71 10.28
N SER A 146 -14.45 15.72 9.46
CA SER A 146 -13.98 15.78 8.08
C SER A 146 -12.48 16.07 8.10
N ARG A 147 -11.64 15.04 7.96
CA ARG A 147 -10.21 15.24 7.71
C ARG A 147 -9.92 15.20 6.20
N PRO A 148 -9.03 16.10 5.72
CA PRO A 148 -8.72 16.27 4.30
C PRO A 148 -8.03 15.06 3.69
#